data_AF-A0A9E0RB54-F1
#
_entry.id   AF-A0A9E0RB54-F1
#
_cell.length_a   1.000
_cell.length_b   1.000
_cell.length_c   1.000
_cell.angle_alpha   90.00
_cell.angle_beta   90.00
_cell.angle_gamma   90.00
#
_symmetry.space_group_name_H-M   'P 1'
#
loop_
_entity.id
_entity.type
_entity.pdbx_description
1 polymer ?
#
loop_
_entity_poly.entity_id
_entity_poly.type
_entity_poly.pdbx_seq_one_letter_code
_entity_poly.pdbx_strand_id
1 'polypeptide(L)'
;MLDFCAGQVKPLANPINYIRSPALNHKDFASLLVKHGFTPQTYDFDSTMLGFQHDIFNALIHNDSVFSEQSLIRAQPDCPDALLRCELIAESGDLASAVQHFYARWFAELRYENPMLELLNLEMREDVASIHVLTITKANAMTFVFNIQRGG
;
A
#
# COMPACT_ATOMS: atom_id res chain seq x y z
N MET A 1 12.24 11.07 54.03
CA MET A 1 13.46 11.49 53.30
C MET A 1 13.38 10.85 51.93
N LEU A 2 12.99 11.65 50.92
CA LEU A 2 13.11 11.43 49.46
C LEU A 2 12.33 10.24 48.85
N ASP A 3 11.73 10.29 47.67
CA ASP A 3 11.15 11.36 46.85
C ASP A 3 10.31 10.67 45.75
N PHE A 4 9.42 11.43 45.13
CA PHE A 4 8.50 11.04 44.07
C PHE A 4 9.14 10.31 42.88
N CYS A 5 8.44 9.33 42.31
CA CYS A 5 8.33 9.15 40.85
C CYS A 5 7.10 8.29 40.48
N ALA A 6 5.93 8.92 40.52
CA ALA A 6 4.78 8.50 39.73
C ALA A 6 5.11 8.80 38.25
N GLY A 7 5.54 7.79 37.52
CA GLY A 7 5.71 7.87 36.06
C GLY A 7 4.35 8.01 35.40
N GLN A 8 3.95 9.26 35.13
CA GLN A 8 2.84 9.58 34.25
C GLN A 8 3.10 8.95 32.87
N VAL A 9 2.26 8.00 32.49
CA VAL A 9 2.19 7.54 31.09
C VAL A 9 1.60 8.71 30.30
N LYS A 10 2.47 9.47 29.63
CA LYS A 10 2.04 10.49 28.66
C LYS A 10 1.27 9.80 27.54
N PRO A 11 0.13 10.34 27.09
CA PRO A 11 -0.49 9.87 25.87
C PRO A 11 0.50 10.08 24.71
N LEU A 12 0.73 9.02 23.92
CA LEU A 12 1.51 9.11 22.69
C LEU A 12 0.87 10.18 21.81
N ALA A 13 1.64 11.22 21.56
CA ALA A 13 1.25 12.37 20.78
C ALA A 13 0.85 11.94 19.36
N ASN A 14 -0.28 12.52 18.89
CA ASN A 14 -0.70 12.76 17.52
C ASN A 14 -0.05 11.91 16.39
N PRO A 15 -0.84 11.14 15.60
CA PRO A 15 -0.33 10.44 14.42
C PRO A 15 -0.03 11.36 13.22
N ILE A 16 0.04 12.69 13.41
CA ILE A 16 0.25 13.67 12.35
C ILE A 16 1.70 14.15 12.40
N ASN A 17 2.64 13.28 12.06
CA ASN A 17 4.02 13.67 11.71
C ASN A 17 4.66 12.56 10.86
N TYR A 18 4.03 12.20 9.74
CA TYR A 18 4.80 11.67 8.62
C TYR A 18 5.53 12.84 7.98
N ILE A 19 6.85 12.81 8.15
CA ILE A 19 7.85 13.74 7.64
C ILE A 19 7.46 14.18 6.22
N ARG A 20 7.18 15.48 6.05
CA ARG A 20 7.21 16.14 4.75
C ARG A 20 8.65 16.11 4.26
N SER A 21 9.05 15.00 3.63
CA SER A 21 10.23 14.97 2.81
C SER A 21 10.07 16.01 1.69
N PRO A 22 11.13 16.77 1.36
CA PRO A 22 11.07 17.76 0.30
C PRO A 22 10.62 17.07 -0.98
N ALA A 23 9.63 17.65 -1.65
CA ALA A 23 8.90 17.10 -2.79
C ALA A 23 9.75 16.16 -3.67
N LEU A 24 9.72 14.86 -3.36
CA LEU A 24 9.83 13.86 -4.42
C LEU A 24 8.71 14.23 -5.38
N ASN A 25 9.00 14.36 -6.67
CA ASN A 25 7.94 14.18 -7.66
C ASN A 25 7.39 12.78 -7.42
N HIS A 26 6.33 12.68 -6.61
CA HIS A 26 5.83 11.49 -5.90
C HIS A 26 5.27 10.41 -6.85
N LYS A 27 5.55 10.50 -8.16
CA LYS A 27 4.86 9.80 -9.23
C LYS A 27 5.77 9.10 -10.24
N ASP A 28 7.06 8.98 -9.95
CA ASP A 28 8.00 8.26 -10.83
C ASP A 28 8.59 7.04 -10.11
N PHE A 29 7.71 6.09 -9.78
CA PHE A 29 8.12 4.80 -9.24
C PHE A 29 8.91 4.01 -10.28
N ALA A 30 8.60 4.18 -11.57
CA ALA A 30 9.36 3.60 -12.67
C ALA A 30 10.86 3.93 -12.57
N SER A 31 11.22 5.20 -12.38
CA SER A 31 12.61 5.61 -12.17
C SER A 31 13.23 5.00 -10.91
N LEU A 32 12.46 4.82 -9.84
CA LEU A 32 12.96 4.19 -8.61
C LEU A 32 13.25 2.70 -8.81
N LEU A 33 12.42 1.98 -9.57
CA LEU A 33 12.67 0.59 -9.97
C LEU A 33 13.99 0.48 -10.74
N VAL A 34 14.16 1.30 -11.78
CA VAL A 34 15.38 1.32 -12.60
C VAL A 34 16.62 1.65 -11.76
N LYS A 35 16.51 2.65 -10.86
CA LYS A 35 17.61 3.03 -9.95
C LYS A 35 18.07 1.88 -9.05
N HIS A 36 17.17 0.96 -8.71
CA HIS A 36 17.47 -0.22 -7.89
C HIS A 36 17.78 -1.47 -8.74
N GLY A 37 17.92 -1.33 -10.06
CA GLY A 37 18.29 -2.42 -10.95
C GLY A 37 17.13 -3.31 -11.38
N PHE A 38 15.88 -2.90 -11.15
CA PHE A 38 14.70 -3.65 -11.56
C PHE A 38 14.19 -3.11 -12.91
N THR A 39 14.51 -3.83 -13.98
CA THR A 39 14.02 -3.57 -15.34
C THR A 39 13.43 -4.85 -15.95
N PRO A 40 12.58 -4.77 -17.00
CA PRO A 40 12.02 -5.97 -17.63
C PRO A 40 13.07 -6.95 -18.19
N GLN A 41 14.31 -6.50 -18.42
CA GLN A 41 15.41 -7.35 -18.89
C GLN A 41 16.16 -8.05 -17.75
N THR A 42 16.04 -7.54 -16.53
CA THR A 42 16.82 -7.96 -15.36
C THR A 42 15.98 -8.57 -14.26
N TYR A 43 14.66 -8.42 -14.33
CA TYR A 43 13.71 -8.89 -13.33
C TYR A 43 12.41 -9.40 -13.96
N ASP A 44 11.92 -10.52 -13.43
CA ASP A 44 10.66 -11.13 -13.84
C ASP A 44 9.48 -10.49 -13.08
N PHE A 45 8.98 -9.39 -13.63
CA PHE A 45 7.79 -8.73 -13.11
C PHE A 45 6.52 -9.56 -13.29
N ASP A 46 6.45 -10.43 -14.30
CA ASP A 46 5.25 -11.21 -14.60
C ASP A 46 4.98 -12.24 -13.50
N SER A 47 6.00 -12.99 -13.10
CA SER A 47 5.89 -13.94 -11.98
C SER A 47 5.57 -13.22 -10.66
N THR A 48 6.16 -12.05 -10.44
CA THR A 48 5.96 -11.25 -9.22
C THR A 48 4.55 -10.68 -9.17
N MET A 49 4.04 -10.17 -10.30
CA MET A 49 2.65 -9.74 -10.46
C MET A 49 1.69 -10.87 -10.13
N LEU A 50 1.90 -12.06 -10.69
CA LEU A 50 1.03 -13.21 -10.46
C LEU A 50 0.97 -13.60 -8.98
N GLY A 51 2.12 -13.62 -8.29
CA GLY A 51 2.18 -13.87 -6.85
C GLY A 51 1.34 -12.85 -6.06
N PHE A 52 1.58 -11.56 -6.29
CA PHE A 52 0.82 -10.52 -5.61
C PHE A 52 -0.67 -10.51 -5.95
N GLN A 53 -1.08 -10.89 -7.16
CA GLN A 53 -2.51 -11.01 -7.49
C GLN A 53 -3.21 -12.00 -6.55
N HIS A 54 -2.58 -13.14 -6.28
CA HIS A 54 -3.11 -14.13 -5.34
C HIS A 54 -3.13 -13.61 -3.91
N ASP A 55 -2.02 -13.01 -3.46
CA ASP A 55 -1.90 -12.50 -2.09
C ASP A 55 -2.91 -11.37 -1.82
N ILE A 56 -3.05 -10.44 -2.76
CA ILE A 56 -4.02 -9.33 -2.69
C ILE A 56 -5.45 -9.86 -2.68
N PHE A 57 -5.78 -10.82 -3.56
CA PHE A 57 -7.12 -11.40 -3.58
C PHE A 57 -7.47 -12.03 -2.23
N ASN A 58 -6.55 -12.82 -1.66
CA ASN A 58 -6.78 -13.48 -0.39
C ASN A 58 -6.89 -12.47 0.77
N ALA A 59 -5.98 -11.50 0.85
CA ALA A 59 -5.90 -10.56 1.96
C ALA A 59 -6.98 -9.46 1.93
N LEU A 60 -7.37 -9.00 0.73
CA LEU A 60 -8.25 -7.84 0.57
C LEU A 60 -9.62 -8.15 -0.01
N ILE A 61 -9.88 -9.31 -0.60
CA ILE A 61 -11.17 -9.58 -1.26
C ILE A 61 -11.87 -10.79 -0.63
N HIS A 62 -11.11 -11.85 -0.32
CA HIS A 62 -11.71 -13.11 0.12
C HIS A 62 -11.85 -13.24 1.63
N ASN A 63 -10.79 -12.99 2.40
CA ASN A 63 -10.77 -13.31 3.84
C ASN A 63 -11.20 -12.11 4.68
N ASP A 64 -12.37 -12.20 5.34
CA ASP A 64 -12.86 -11.20 6.30
C ASP A 64 -12.68 -9.77 5.74
N SER A 65 -13.22 -9.59 4.54
CA SER A 65 -13.02 -8.43 3.70
C SER A 65 -14.11 -7.39 3.94
N VAL A 66 -13.72 -6.12 3.96
CA VAL A 66 -14.65 -4.97 3.87
C VAL A 66 -14.93 -4.55 2.42
N PHE A 67 -14.31 -5.22 1.47
CA PHE A 67 -14.40 -4.98 0.05
C PHE A 67 -15.22 -6.07 -0.66
N SER A 68 -16.02 -5.65 -1.63
CA SER A 68 -16.89 -6.53 -2.39
C SER A 68 -16.12 -7.53 -3.25
N GLU A 69 -16.68 -8.72 -3.47
CA GLU A 69 -16.19 -9.70 -4.46
C GLU A 69 -16.19 -9.15 -5.91
N GLN A 70 -16.91 -8.07 -6.18
CA GLN A 70 -16.88 -7.36 -7.47
C GLN A 70 -15.60 -6.52 -7.67
N SER A 71 -14.76 -6.41 -6.63
CA SER A 71 -13.44 -5.79 -6.72
C SER A 71 -12.54 -6.52 -7.72
N LEU A 72 -11.63 -5.80 -8.36
CA LEU A 72 -10.88 -6.30 -9.49
C LEU A 72 -9.39 -5.98 -9.38
N ILE A 73 -8.55 -6.97 -9.69
CA ILE A 73 -7.09 -6.82 -9.77
C ILE A 73 -6.67 -6.97 -11.23
N ARG A 74 -5.94 -5.98 -11.76
CA ARG A 74 -5.46 -5.94 -13.14
C ARG A 74 -3.94 -5.80 -13.18
N ALA A 75 -3.28 -6.68 -13.93
CA ALA A 75 -1.89 -6.50 -14.30
C ALA A 75 -1.75 -5.44 -15.41
N GLN A 76 -0.75 -4.59 -15.30
CA GLN A 76 -0.41 -3.54 -16.26
C GLN A 76 1.10 -3.56 -16.54
N PRO A 77 1.64 -4.59 -17.23
CA PRO A 77 3.08 -4.74 -17.48
C PRO A 77 3.71 -3.52 -18.17
N ASP A 78 2.93 -2.81 -19.01
CA ASP A 78 3.37 -1.62 -19.73
C ASP A 78 3.31 -0.33 -18.90
N CYS A 79 2.90 -0.40 -17.62
CA CYS A 79 2.76 0.73 -16.71
C CYS A 79 3.61 0.51 -15.45
N PRO A 80 4.92 0.78 -15.50
CA PRO A 80 5.85 0.51 -14.38
C PRO A 80 5.51 1.28 -13.10
N ASP A 81 4.76 2.38 -13.16
CA ASP A 81 4.27 3.09 -11.98
C ASP A 81 3.07 2.42 -11.29
N ALA A 82 2.44 1.44 -11.95
CA ALA A 82 1.22 0.79 -11.50
C ALA A 82 1.13 -0.64 -12.07
N LEU A 83 2.18 -1.46 -11.89
CA LEU A 83 2.23 -2.81 -12.46
C LEU A 83 1.03 -3.66 -12.03
N LEU A 84 0.53 -3.46 -10.81
CA LEU A 84 -0.80 -3.92 -10.43
C LEU A 84 -1.74 -2.75 -10.10
N ARG A 85 -2.94 -2.80 -10.69
CA ARG A 85 -4.03 -1.90 -10.37
C ARG A 85 -5.18 -2.68 -9.75
N CYS A 86 -5.59 -2.26 -8.56
CA CYS A 86 -6.70 -2.86 -7.83
C CYS A 86 -7.84 -1.84 -7.73
N GLU A 87 -8.99 -2.18 -8.27
CA GLU A 87 -10.23 -1.42 -8.10
C GLU A 87 -11.04 -2.12 -7.00
N LEU A 88 -11.04 -1.55 -5.81
CA LEU A 88 -11.68 -2.10 -4.61
C LEU A 88 -12.99 -1.34 -4.33
N ILE A 89 -14.06 -2.06 -4.00
CA ILE A 89 -15.37 -1.46 -3.71
C ILE A 89 -15.70 -1.67 -2.24
N ALA A 90 -15.76 -0.60 -1.44
CA ALA A 90 -16.06 -0.68 0.00
C ALA A 90 -17.55 -0.96 0.25
N GLU A 91 -17.90 -2.13 0.78
CA GLU A 91 -19.31 -2.56 0.90
C GLU A 91 -20.15 -1.67 1.82
N SER A 92 -19.55 -1.14 2.89
CA SER A 92 -20.25 -0.26 3.85
C SER A 92 -20.43 1.17 3.34
N GLY A 93 -19.77 1.52 2.23
CA GLY A 93 -19.62 2.89 1.76
C GLY A 93 -18.72 3.79 2.63
N ASP A 94 -18.15 3.28 3.72
CA ASP A 94 -17.21 4.00 4.57
C ASP A 94 -15.77 3.84 4.05
N LEU A 95 -15.34 4.85 3.28
CA LEU A 95 -13.99 4.91 2.73
C LEU A 95 -12.89 4.96 3.80
N ALA A 96 -13.12 5.62 4.93
CA ALA A 96 -12.08 5.77 5.95
C ALA A 96 -11.79 4.41 6.62
N SER A 97 -12.85 3.68 6.97
CA SER A 97 -12.75 2.32 7.50
C SER A 97 -12.13 1.35 6.48
N ALA A 98 -12.49 1.47 5.20
CA ALA A 98 -11.91 0.66 4.13
C ALA A 98 -10.40 0.91 3.95
N VAL A 99 -9.97 2.17 3.97
CA VAL A 99 -8.54 2.54 3.95
C VAL A 99 -7.80 2.02 5.18
N GLN A 100 -8.41 2.11 6.37
CA GLN A 100 -7.81 1.57 7.59
C GLN A 100 -7.64 0.05 7.50
N HIS A 101 -8.65 -0.67 6.99
CA HIS A 101 -8.59 -2.10 6.75
C HIS A 101 -7.47 -2.46 5.76
N PHE A 102 -7.36 -1.71 4.64
CA PHE A 102 -6.27 -1.88 3.69
C PHE A 102 -4.90 -1.80 4.38
N TYR A 103 -4.65 -0.77 5.18
CA TYR A 103 -3.36 -0.63 5.86
C TYR A 103 -3.10 -1.77 6.85
N ALA A 104 -4.13 -2.20 7.58
CA ALA A 104 -4.00 -3.33 8.50
C ALA A 104 -3.56 -4.60 7.76
N ARG A 105 -4.21 -4.94 6.65
CA ARG A 105 -3.86 -6.09 5.80
C ARG A 105 -2.52 -5.92 5.11
N TRP A 106 -2.18 -4.72 4.64
CA TRP A 106 -0.88 -4.44 4.03
C TRP A 106 0.26 -4.77 4.98
N PHE A 107 0.24 -4.22 6.19
CA PHE A 107 1.31 -4.41 7.16
C PHE A 107 1.35 -5.80 7.79
N ALA A 108 0.23 -6.52 7.81
CA ALA A 108 0.15 -7.87 8.36
C ALA A 108 0.50 -8.98 7.36
N GLU A 109 0.08 -8.84 6.09
CA GLU A 109 0.04 -9.95 5.14
C GLU A 109 0.76 -9.66 3.81
N LEU A 110 0.68 -8.43 3.28
CA LEU A 110 1.17 -8.12 1.92
C LEU A 110 2.59 -7.54 1.90
N ARG A 111 3.02 -6.93 3.01
CA ARG A 111 4.32 -6.30 3.12
C ARG A 111 5.43 -7.34 3.17
N TYR A 112 6.47 -7.14 2.36
CA TYR A 112 7.73 -7.85 2.54
C TYR A 112 8.33 -7.58 3.93
N GLU A 113 8.80 -8.61 4.62
CA GLU A 113 9.35 -8.48 5.99
C GLU A 113 10.52 -7.50 6.10
N ASN A 114 11.35 -7.38 5.04
CA ASN A 114 12.57 -6.57 5.04
C ASN A 114 12.69 -5.70 3.78
N PRO A 115 11.84 -4.67 3.61
CA PRO A 115 11.92 -3.79 2.46
C PRO A 115 13.15 -2.89 2.57
N MET A 116 13.91 -2.79 1.48
CA MET A 116 14.95 -1.76 1.32
C MET A 116 14.34 -0.38 1.10
N LEU A 117 13.21 -0.33 0.39
CA LEU A 117 12.43 0.87 0.17
C LEU A 117 10.95 0.49 0.14
N GLU A 118 10.14 1.24 0.86
CA GLU A 118 8.70 1.10 0.85
C GLU A 118 8.07 2.49 0.92
N LEU A 119 7.22 2.83 -0.05
CA LEU A 119 6.52 4.10 -0.13
C LEU A 119 5.03 3.82 -0.30
N LEU A 120 4.20 4.44 0.54
CA LEU A 120 2.74 4.40 0.43
C LEU A 120 2.23 5.84 0.41
N ASN A 121 1.61 6.24 -0.69
CA ASN A 121 1.03 7.58 -0.86
C ASN A 121 -0.49 7.45 -0.94
N LEU A 122 -1.19 8.05 0.01
CA LEU A 122 -2.65 8.12 0.04
C LEU A 122 -3.12 9.47 -0.52
N GLU A 123 -3.97 9.43 -1.54
CA GLU A 123 -4.75 10.56 -2.03
C GLU A 123 -6.25 10.30 -1.73
N MET A 124 -6.85 11.10 -0.85
CA MET A 124 -8.29 11.00 -0.52
C MET A 124 -9.10 12.03 -1.32
N ARG A 125 -10.24 11.59 -1.86
CA ARG A 125 -11.29 12.41 -2.45
C ARG A 125 -12.65 12.03 -1.83
N GLU A 126 -13.72 12.71 -2.22
CA GLU A 126 -15.05 12.55 -1.62
C GLU A 126 -15.64 11.14 -1.77
N ASP A 127 -15.38 10.50 -2.90
CA ASP A 127 -15.95 9.22 -3.35
C ASP A 127 -14.90 8.12 -3.61
N VAL A 128 -13.61 8.49 -3.60
CA VAL A 128 -12.51 7.57 -3.87
C VAL A 128 -11.29 7.86 -2.98
N ALA A 129 -10.62 6.79 -2.57
CA ALA A 129 -9.26 6.84 -2.01
C ALA A 129 -8.31 6.14 -2.99
N SER A 130 -7.20 6.78 -3.34
CA SER A 130 -6.14 6.17 -4.15
C SER A 130 -4.90 5.96 -3.29
N ILE A 131 -4.41 4.73 -3.22
CA ILE A 131 -3.18 4.37 -2.52
C ILE A 131 -2.18 3.86 -3.54
N HIS A 132 -1.09 4.62 -3.70
CA HIS A 132 0.02 4.24 -4.55
C HIS A 132 1.11 3.62 -3.70
N VAL A 133 1.56 2.41 -4.07
CA VAL A 133 2.57 1.69 -3.31
C VAL A 133 3.76 1.34 -4.20
N LEU A 134 4.96 1.57 -3.68
CA LEU A 134 6.21 1.01 -4.20
C LEU A 134 6.83 0.19 -3.07
N THR A 135 7.22 -1.04 -3.35
CA THR A 135 7.99 -1.87 -2.42
C THR A 135 9.17 -2.50 -3.14
N ILE A 136 10.35 -2.41 -2.54
CA ILE A 136 11.61 -2.93 -3.07
C ILE A 136 12.34 -3.64 -1.94
N THR A 137 12.82 -4.85 -2.22
CA THR A 137 13.76 -5.62 -1.41
C THR A 137 15.06 -5.80 -2.20
N LYS A 138 16.00 -6.59 -1.66
CA LYS A 138 17.23 -6.94 -2.39
C LYS A 138 16.98 -7.72 -3.68
N ALA A 139 15.88 -8.46 -3.75
CA ALA A 139 15.61 -9.42 -4.81
C ALA A 139 14.28 -9.20 -5.53
N ASN A 140 13.38 -8.40 -4.96
CA ASN A 140 12.03 -8.19 -5.49
C ASN A 140 11.66 -6.72 -5.52
N ALA A 141 10.85 -6.32 -6.49
CA ALA A 141 10.29 -4.99 -6.55
C ALA A 141 8.91 -4.98 -7.19
N MET A 142 8.03 -4.12 -6.72
CA MET A 142 6.67 -4.03 -7.23
C MET A 142 6.04 -2.67 -7.01
N THR A 143 5.17 -2.27 -7.94
CA THR A 143 4.35 -1.05 -7.88
C THR A 143 2.87 -1.36 -7.96
N PHE A 144 2.08 -0.62 -7.19
CA PHE A 144 0.66 -0.84 -7.06
C PHE A 144 -0.10 0.48 -7.07
N VAL A 145 -1.31 0.44 -7.61
CA VAL A 145 -2.34 1.46 -7.38
C VAL A 145 -3.60 0.78 -6.88
N PHE A 146 -4.04 1.11 -5.68
CA PHE A 146 -5.30 0.68 -5.11
C PHE A 146 -6.29 1.85 -5.13
N ASN A 147 -7.32 1.74 -5.95
CA ASN A 147 -8.43 2.67 -5.99
C ASN A 147 -9.58 2.08 -5.18
N ILE A 148 -9.87 2.66 -4.03
CA ILE A 148 -10.99 2.26 -3.17
C ILE A 148 -12.16 3.21 -3.44
N GLN A 149 -13.24 2.68 -3.98
CA GLN A 149 -14.46 3.42 -4.29
C GLN A 149 -15.52 3.17 -3.21
N ARG A 150 -16.34 4.17 -2.94
CA ARG A 150 -17.51 4.03 -2.06
C ARG A 150 -18.52 3.08 -2.73
N GLY A 151 -18.79 1.93 -2.13
CA GLY A 151 -19.93 1.08 -2.47
C GLY A 151 -21.24 1.75 -2.05
N GLY A 152 -22.30 1.54 -2.85
CA GLY A 152 -23.63 2.10 -2.62
C GLY A 152 -24.62 1.06 -2.11
#